data_AF-A0AAX2ICP3-F1
#
_entry.id   AF-A0AAX2ICP3-F1
#
_cell.length_a   1.000
_cell.length_b   1.000
_cell.length_c   1.000
_cell.angle_alpha   90.00
_cell.angle_beta   90.00
_cell.angle_gamma   90.00
#
_symmetry.space_group_name_H-M   'P 1'
#
loop_
_entity.id
_entity.type
_entity.pdbx_description
1 polymer ?
#
loop_
_entity_poly.entity_id
_entity_poly.type
_entity_poly.pdbx_seq_one_letter_code
_entity_poly.pdbx_strand_id
1 'polypeptide(L)' 'MPNILLQQLENALPTGMQIPEELRQLYQWIEDNGYYD' A
#
# COMPACT_ATOMS: atom_id res chain seq x y z
N MET A 1 -8.50 -9.47 0.47
CA MET A 1 -7.80 -9.42 1.77
C MET A 1 -7.36 -7.98 2.01
N PRO A 2 -7.25 -7.50 3.26
CA PRO A 2 -6.70 -6.16 3.49
C PRO A 2 -5.27 -6.13 2.95
N ASN A 3 -4.94 -5.10 2.17
CA ASN A 3 -3.65 -4.99 1.51
C ASN A 3 -2.58 -4.68 2.57
N ILE A 4 -1.82 -5.68 3.00
CA ILE A 4 -0.84 -5.60 4.09
C ILE A 4 0.21 -4.55 3.77
N LEU A 5 0.64 -4.47 2.51
CA LEU A 5 1.64 -3.49 2.09
C LEU A 5 1.11 -2.05 2.18
N LEU A 6 -0.15 -1.85 1.79
CA LEU A 6 -0.82 -0.56 1.90
C LEU A 6 -0.96 -0.14 3.38
N GLN A 7 -1.31 -1.08 4.26
CA GLN A 7 -1.38 -0.82 5.69
C GLN A 7 -0.01 -0.48 6.29
N GLN A 8 1.07 -1.16 5.86
CA GLN A 8 2.43 -0.82 6.30
C GLN A 8 2.83 0.58 5.84
N LEU A 9 2.47 0.95 4.61
CA LEU A 9 2.69 2.29 4.08
C LEU A 9 1.93 3.34 4.90
N GLU A 10 0.66 3.10 5.21
CA GLU A 10 -0.14 4.00 6.07
C GLU A 10 0.48 4.19 7.45
N ASN A 11 1.04 3.13 8.06
CA ASN A 11 1.70 3.22 9.36
C ASN A 11 3.07 3.90 9.31
N ALA A 12 3.79 3.81 8.19
CA ALA A 12 5.08 4.46 8.00
C ALA A 12 4.95 5.96 7.68
N LEU A 13 3.78 6.38 7.22
CA LEU A 13 3.55 7.76 6.82
C LEU A 13 3.31 8.67 8.04
N PRO A 14 3.89 9.89 8.03
CA PRO A 14 3.65 10.84 9.08
C PRO A 14 2.21 11.36 9.05
N THR A 15 1.67 11.67 10.23
CA THR A 15 0.32 12.22 10.38
C THR A 15 0.17 13.50 9.56
N GLY A 16 -0.74 13.47 8.57
CA GLY A 16 -0.98 14.58 7.64
C GLY A 16 -0.45 14.35 6.22
N MET A 17 0.32 13.28 5.98
CA MET A 17 0.66 12.85 4.63
C MET A 17 -0.40 11.89 4.09
N GLN A 18 -0.95 12.18 2.92
CA GLN A 18 -1.86 11.29 2.21
C GLN A 18 -1.08 10.44 1.20
N ILE A 19 -1.43 9.17 1.08
CA ILE A 19 -0.90 8.32 0.01
C ILE A 19 -1.54 8.77 -1.31
N PRO A 20 -0.75 9.21 -2.30
CA PRO A 20 -1.26 9.51 -3.63
C PRO A 20 -1.87 8.25 -4.26
N GLU A 21 -2.91 8.44 -5.06
CA GLU A 21 -3.71 7.35 -5.61
C GLU A 21 -2.87 6.38 -6.47
N GLU A 22 -1.88 6.89 -7.21
CA GLU A 22 -0.93 6.09 -7.98
C GLU A 22 -0.15 5.10 -7.10
N LEU A 23 0.27 5.52 -5.91
CA LEU A 23 0.95 4.62 -4.97
C LEU A 23 -0.02 3.56 -4.45
N ARG A 24 -1.26 3.91 -4.11
CA ARG A 24 -2.25 2.90 -3.70
C ARG A 24 -2.49 1.87 -4.79
N GLN A 25 -2.64 2.31 -6.04
CA GLN A 25 -2.82 1.40 -7.17
C GLN A 25 -1.59 0.50 -7.39
N LEU A 26 -0.37 1.03 -7.24
CA LEU A 26 0.86 0.27 -7.34
C LEU A 26 0.95 -0.82 -6.26
N TYR A 27 0.72 -0.46 -5.00
CA TYR A 27 0.76 -1.41 -3.88
C TYR A 27 -0.32 -2.48 -4.00
N GLN A 28 -1.51 -2.09 -4.46
CA GLN A 28 -2.58 -3.03 -4.73
C GLN A 28 -2.24 -3.99 -5.89
N TRP A 29 -1.61 -3.49 -6.94
CA TRP A 29 -1.11 -4.32 -8.05
C TRP A 29 -0.03 -5.29 -7.58
N ILE A 30 0.94 -4.87 -6.76
CA ILE A 30 2.01 -5.74 -6.25
C ILE A 30 1.43 -6.92 -5.46
N GLU A 31 0.44 -6.67 -4.60
CA GLU A 31 -0.20 -7.70 -3.80
C GLU A 31 -1.08 -8.65 -4.64
N ASP A 32 -1.81 -8.11 -5.62
CA ASP A 32 -2.61 -8.89 -6.57
C ASP A 32 -1.74 -9.81 -7.45
N ASN A 33 -0.51 -9.38 -7.76
CA ASN A 33 0.46 -10.15 -8.52
C ASN A 33 1.24 -11.17 -7.67
N GLY A 34 1.00 -11.25 -6.36
CA GLY A 34 1.57 -12.29 -5.49
C GLY A 34 3.09 -12.25 -5.38
N TYR A 35 3.71 -11.07 -5.45
CA TYR A 35 5.17 -10.92 -5.30
C TYR A 35 5.70 -11.32 -3.90
N TYR A 36 4.79 -11.58 -2.95
CA TYR A 36 5.08 -12.05 -1.60
C TYR A 36 4.10 -13.17 -1.24
N ASP A 37 4.61 -14.40 -1.12
CA ASP A 37 3.95 -15.58 -0.54
C ASP A 37 4.45 -15.79 0.90
#